data_AF-A0A5C8RXN6-F1
#
_entry.id   AF-A0A5C8RXN6-F1
#
_cell.length_a   1.000
_cell.length_b   1.000
_cell.length_c   1.000
_cell.angle_alpha   90.00
_cell.angle_beta   90.00
_cell.angle_gamma   90.00
#
_symmetry.space_group_name_H-M   'P 1'
#
loop_
_entity.id
_entity.type
_entity.pdbx_description
1 polymer ?
#
loop_
_entity_poly.entity_id
_entity_poly.type
_entity_poly.pdbx_seq_one_letter_code
_entity_poly.pdbx_strand_id
1 'polypeptide(L)'
;MIHILDALAGSGKTRALARYSHYLAGISHKVLFVQPTKHLITKTIADELRPLDPAYPVRAIHGDSHVSKSVIADIVAHFQKAPPGSGEVLFITHAAFLLLPYIERKADWTLIVDEVPQVDCFQELRLPETHHLITPFLALMPGGASYGRLVTSEDAIAAQEDAR
;
A
#
# COMPACT_ATOMS: atom_id res chain seq x y z
N MET A 1 -4.26 -2.48 19.39
CA MET A 1 -3.96 -1.04 19.41
C MET A 1 -3.57 -0.63 18.00
N ILE A 2 -4.03 0.51 17.48
CA ILE A 2 -3.70 0.99 16.13
C ILE A 2 -2.84 2.25 16.30
N HIS A 3 -1.69 2.29 15.62
CA HIS A 3 -0.77 3.43 15.63
C HIS A 3 -0.69 4.01 14.22
N ILE A 4 -0.81 5.33 14.10
CA ILE A 4 -0.73 6.04 12.82
C ILE A 4 0.55 6.86 12.82
N LEU A 5 1.37 6.69 11.78
CA LEU A 5 2.58 7.48 11.56
C LEU A 5 2.37 8.37 10.33
N ASP A 6 2.07 9.64 10.56
CA ASP A 6 1.98 10.65 9.49
C ASP A 6 3.16 11.62 9.52
N ALA A 7 3.71 11.89 8.34
CA ALA A 7 4.92 12.65 8.05
C ALA A 7 4.99 12.91 6.53
N LEU A 8 5.79 13.88 6.10
CA LEU A 8 5.91 14.21 4.67
C LEU A 8 6.50 13.05 3.85
N ALA A 9 6.11 12.93 2.58
CA ALA A 9 6.78 12.02 1.66
C ALA A 9 8.29 12.33 1.61
N GLY A 10 9.14 11.30 1.63
CA GLY A 10 10.60 11.45 1.69
C GLY A 10 11.19 11.71 3.09
N SER A 11 10.37 11.80 4.14
CA SER A 11 10.85 11.95 5.54
C SER A 11 11.47 10.68 6.15
N GLY A 12 11.44 9.55 5.44
CA GLY A 12 12.00 8.28 5.90
C GLY A 12 11.04 7.40 6.71
N LYS A 13 9.72 7.54 6.54
CA LYS A 13 8.71 6.67 7.18
C LYS A 13 9.00 5.19 6.96
N THR A 14 9.14 4.77 5.70
CA THR A 14 9.41 3.37 5.35
C THR A 14 10.67 2.85 6.04
N ARG A 15 11.74 3.67 6.10
CA ARG A 15 12.96 3.35 6.85
C ARG A 15 12.71 3.19 8.35
N ALA A 16 11.94 4.08 8.95
CA ALA A 16 11.57 3.98 10.37
C ALA A 16 10.73 2.72 10.65
N LEU A 17 9.76 2.41 9.78
CA LEU A 17 8.94 1.21 9.87
C LEU A 17 9.77 -0.07 9.68
N ALA A 18 10.73 -0.08 8.75
CA ALA A 18 11.65 -1.21 8.55
C ALA A 18 12.57 -1.43 9.76
N ARG A 19 13.04 -0.37 10.41
CA ARG A 19 13.80 -0.49 11.67
C ARG A 19 12.95 -0.99 12.82
N TYR A 20 11.69 -0.54 12.89
CA TYR A 20 10.76 -1.01 13.90
C TYR A 20 10.41 -2.50 13.68
N SER A 21 10.18 -2.92 12.44
CA SER A 21 9.97 -4.34 12.13
C SER A 21 11.19 -5.18 12.47
N HIS A 22 12.40 -4.68 12.22
CA HIS A 22 13.64 -5.34 12.62
C HIS A 22 13.75 -5.52 14.14
N TYR A 23 13.48 -4.46 14.91
CA TYR A 23 13.46 -4.54 16.36
C TYR A 23 12.48 -5.60 16.87
N LEU A 24 11.23 -5.57 16.38
CA LEU A 24 10.20 -6.54 16.78
C LEU A 24 10.59 -7.97 16.45
N ALA A 25 11.08 -8.22 15.23
CA ALA A 25 11.52 -9.54 14.83
C ALA A 25 12.76 -10.01 15.58
N GLY A 26 13.67 -9.12 15.95
CA GLY A 26 14.82 -9.41 16.80
C GLY A 26 14.45 -9.90 18.21
N ILE A 27 13.32 -9.45 18.75
CA ILE A 27 12.79 -9.91 20.05
C ILE A 27 11.78 -11.06 19.91
N SER A 28 11.90 -11.84 18.84
CA SER A 28 11.07 -13.01 18.53
C SER A 28 9.58 -12.73 18.26
N HIS A 29 9.24 -11.52 17.84
CA HIS A 29 7.87 -11.15 17.45
C HIS A 29 7.67 -11.22 15.93
N LYS A 30 6.49 -11.62 15.45
CA LYS A 30 6.25 -11.69 14.00
C LYS A 30 5.70 -10.36 13.48
N VAL A 31 6.13 -10.00 12.27
CA VAL A 31 5.70 -8.78 11.60
C VAL A 31 5.15 -9.11 10.23
N LEU A 32 3.92 -8.70 9.98
CA LEU A 32 3.32 -8.68 8.65
C LEU A 32 3.48 -7.26 8.09
N PHE A 33 4.36 -7.09 7.13
CA PHE A 33 4.67 -5.81 6.51
C PHE A 33 3.99 -5.71 5.15
N VAL A 34 3.01 -4.81 5.03
CA VAL A 34 2.21 -4.65 3.82
C VAL A 34 2.61 -3.36 3.10
N GLN A 35 2.92 -3.47 1.81
CA GLN A 35 3.28 -2.31 0.96
C GLN A 35 2.48 -2.29 -0.35
N PRO A 36 2.41 -1.16 -1.08
CA PRO A 36 1.61 -1.06 -2.31
C PRO A 36 2.05 -2.02 -3.42
N THR A 37 3.36 -2.16 -3.64
CA THR A 37 3.87 -2.88 -4.81
C THR A 37 5.00 -3.84 -4.46
N LYS A 38 5.15 -4.89 -5.28
CA LYS A 38 6.29 -5.83 -5.23
C LYS A 38 7.64 -5.12 -5.39
N HIS A 39 7.69 -4.04 -6.17
CA HIS A 39 8.92 -3.26 -6.37
C HIS A 39 9.35 -2.56 -5.08
N LEU A 40 8.40 -1.95 -4.36
CA LEU A 40 8.65 -1.34 -3.05
C LEU A 40 9.09 -2.38 -2.02
N ILE A 41 8.49 -3.57 -2.02
CA ILE A 41 8.91 -4.68 -1.16
C ILE A 41 10.37 -5.05 -1.42
N THR A 42 10.74 -5.29 -2.68
CA THR A 42 12.11 -5.66 -3.04
C THR A 42 13.11 -4.58 -2.63
N LYS A 43 12.79 -3.30 -2.85
CA LYS A 43 13.64 -2.17 -2.40
C LYS A 43 13.75 -2.11 -0.89
N THR A 44 12.65 -2.16 -0.15
CA THR A 44 12.66 -2.11 1.32
C THR A 44 13.49 -3.24 1.90
N ILE A 45 13.38 -4.45 1.35
CA ILE A 45 14.22 -5.57 1.80
C ILE A 45 15.70 -5.31 1.50
N ALA A 46 16.02 -4.88 0.28
CA ALA A 46 17.41 -4.70 -0.16
C ALA A 46 18.12 -3.52 0.53
N ASP A 47 17.43 -2.39 0.67
CA ASP A 47 18.02 -1.11 1.04
C ASP A 47 17.88 -0.83 2.56
N GLU A 48 16.86 -1.38 3.22
CA GLU A 48 16.57 -1.06 4.63
C GLU A 48 16.75 -2.25 5.58
N LEU A 49 16.35 -3.46 5.19
CA LEU A 49 16.45 -4.64 6.08
C LEU A 49 17.76 -5.42 5.94
N ARG A 50 18.19 -5.74 4.72
CA ARG A 50 19.44 -6.50 4.50
C ARG A 50 20.67 -5.83 5.13
N PRO A 51 20.85 -4.49 5.09
CA PRO A 51 21.98 -3.85 5.72
C PRO A 51 22.00 -3.96 7.26
N LEU A 52 20.89 -4.35 7.88
CA LEU A 52 20.79 -4.57 9.33
C LEU A 52 21.21 -5.99 9.74
N ASP A 53 21.57 -6.85 8.78
CA ASP A 53 21.99 -8.25 8.99
C ASP A 53 21.03 -9.04 9.89
N PRO A 54 19.78 -9.28 9.42
CA PRO A 54 18.73 -9.85 10.25
C PRO A 54 19.02 -11.31 10.64
N ALA A 55 19.10 -11.57 11.95
CA ALA A 55 19.21 -12.92 12.52
C ALA A 55 17.91 -13.74 12.48
N TYR A 56 16.86 -13.21 11.84
CA TYR A 56 15.53 -13.80 11.72
C TYR A 56 15.12 -13.89 10.23
N PRO A 57 14.16 -14.74 9.88
CA PRO A 57 13.70 -14.86 8.50
C PRO A 57 13.03 -13.57 7.99
N VAL A 58 13.47 -13.12 6.80
CA VAL A 58 12.76 -12.11 6.01
C VAL A 58 12.24 -12.78 4.74
N ARG A 59 10.93 -12.74 4.52
CA ARG A 59 10.27 -13.37 3.37
C ARG A 59 9.39 -12.37 2.63
N ALA A 60 9.27 -12.54 1.32
CA ALA A 60 8.32 -11.80 0.49
C ALA A 60 7.46 -12.78 -0.31
N ILE A 61 6.14 -12.70 -0.17
CA ILE A 61 5.19 -13.50 -0.95
C ILE A 61 4.32 -12.53 -1.77
N HIS A 62 4.56 -12.52 -3.08
CA HIS A 62 3.85 -11.69 -4.05
C HIS A 62 3.84 -12.37 -5.43
N GLY A 63 3.23 -11.75 -6.44
CA GLY A 63 3.04 -12.32 -7.78
C GLY A 63 4.31 -12.87 -8.46
N ASP A 64 5.50 -12.38 -8.14
CA ASP A 64 6.75 -12.89 -8.73
C ASP A 64 7.51 -13.91 -7.86
N SER A 65 7.09 -14.12 -6.60
CA SER A 65 7.83 -14.94 -5.62
C SER A 65 7.00 -16.09 -5.03
N HIS A 66 5.81 -16.32 -5.57
CA HIS A 66 4.91 -17.40 -5.17
C HIS A 66 5.29 -18.73 -5.86
N VAL A 67 5.04 -19.82 -5.15
CA VAL A 67 5.36 -21.20 -5.53
C VAL A 67 4.13 -21.93 -6.07
N SER A 68 2.95 -21.64 -5.51
CA SER A 68 1.69 -22.25 -5.99
C SER A 68 1.05 -21.45 -7.12
N LYS A 69 -0.14 -21.85 -7.57
CA LYS A 69 -0.93 -21.07 -8.53
C LYS A 69 -1.57 -19.82 -7.93
N SER A 70 -1.47 -19.62 -6.60
CA SER A 70 -2.13 -18.51 -5.90
C SER A 70 -1.25 -17.94 -4.81
N VAL A 71 -0.92 -16.66 -4.93
CA VAL A 71 -0.23 -15.86 -3.89
C VAL A 71 -0.94 -16.00 -2.53
N ILE A 72 -2.27 -16.03 -2.53
CA ILE A 72 -3.07 -16.14 -1.30
C ILE A 72 -2.89 -17.51 -0.65
N ALA A 73 -2.87 -18.58 -1.45
CA ALA A 73 -2.67 -19.93 -0.93
C ALA A 73 -1.29 -20.06 -0.25
N ASP A 74 -0.26 -19.43 -0.82
CA ASP A 74 1.08 -19.45 -0.26
C ASP A 74 1.19 -18.66 1.04
N ILE A 75 0.53 -17.49 1.12
CA ILE A 75 0.49 -16.70 2.36
C ILE A 75 -0.24 -17.48 3.46
N VAL A 76 -1.39 -18.09 3.16
CA VAL A 76 -2.14 -18.89 4.12
C VAL A 76 -1.33 -20.12 4.58
N ALA A 77 -0.69 -20.82 3.64
CA ALA A 77 0.18 -21.94 3.97
C ALA A 77 1.39 -21.51 4.81
N HIS A 78 1.93 -20.32 4.56
CA HIS A 78 3.00 -19.74 5.38
C HIS A 78 2.52 -19.49 6.81
N PHE A 79 1.36 -18.85 6.99
CA PHE A 79 0.79 -18.61 8.32
C PHE A 79 0.57 -19.91 9.12
N GLN A 80 0.09 -20.97 8.46
CA GLN A 80 -0.09 -22.28 9.11
C GLN A 80 1.24 -22.89 9.59
N LYS A 81 2.31 -22.75 8.78
CA LYS A 81 3.62 -23.35 9.03
C LYS A 81 4.56 -22.50 9.89
N ALA A 82 4.29 -21.21 10.04
CA ALA A 82 5.17 -20.28 10.76
C ALA A 82 5.30 -20.70 12.24
N PRO A 83 6.51 -21.04 12.74
CA PRO A 83 6.67 -21.57 14.08
C PRO A 83 6.33 -20.51 15.15
N PRO A 84 5.60 -20.87 16.22
CA PRO A 84 5.30 -19.94 17.31
C PRO A 84 6.56 -19.54 18.07
N GLY A 85 6.53 -18.37 18.72
CA GLY A 85 7.65 -17.89 19.56
C GLY A 85 8.95 -17.56 18.81
N SER A 86 8.89 -17.41 17.49
CA SER A 86 10.03 -17.01 16.65
C SER A 86 9.73 -15.71 15.91
N GLY A 87 10.76 -14.87 15.78
CA GLY A 87 10.69 -13.63 15.02
C GLY A 87 10.68 -13.90 13.52
N GLU A 88 9.95 -13.08 12.78
CA GLU A 88 9.90 -13.13 11.32
C GLU A 88 9.36 -11.82 10.78
N VAL A 89 9.84 -11.40 9.60
CA VAL A 89 9.19 -10.34 8.81
C VAL A 89 8.69 -10.94 7.50
N LEU A 90 7.36 -10.95 7.32
CA LEU A 90 6.70 -11.35 6.09
C LEU A 90 6.22 -10.10 5.34
N PHE A 91 6.70 -9.93 4.12
CA PHE A 91 6.24 -8.91 3.19
C PHE A 91 5.17 -9.44 2.25
N ILE A 92 4.07 -8.70 2.11
CA ILE A 92 3.01 -8.94 1.12
C ILE A 92 2.53 -7.62 0.52
N THR A 93 1.85 -7.66 -0.62
CA THR A 93 1.28 -6.45 -1.23
C THR A 93 -0.07 -6.07 -0.60
N HIS A 94 -0.48 -4.81 -0.73
CA HIS A 94 -1.85 -4.37 -0.38
C HIS A 94 -2.91 -5.25 -1.03
N ALA A 95 -2.76 -5.53 -2.33
CA ALA A 95 -3.68 -6.38 -3.07
C ALA A 95 -3.78 -7.79 -2.48
N ALA A 96 -2.67 -8.39 -2.07
CA ALA A 96 -2.69 -9.70 -1.44
C ALA A 96 -3.34 -9.67 -0.06
N PHE A 97 -3.02 -8.64 0.75
CA PHE A 97 -3.58 -8.48 2.10
C PHE A 97 -5.10 -8.36 2.11
N LEU A 98 -5.66 -7.57 1.20
CA LEU A 98 -7.11 -7.36 1.08
C LEU A 98 -7.87 -8.64 0.68
N LEU A 99 -7.19 -9.59 0.06
CA LEU A 99 -7.77 -10.86 -0.38
C LEU A 99 -7.56 -11.99 0.65
N LEU A 100 -6.86 -11.74 1.76
CA LEU A 100 -6.62 -12.77 2.77
C LEU A 100 -7.93 -13.14 3.48
N PRO A 101 -8.31 -14.43 3.51
CA PRO A 101 -9.51 -14.86 4.21
C PRO A 101 -9.33 -14.80 5.74
N TYR A 102 -8.11 -15.05 6.21
CA TYR A 102 -7.74 -14.98 7.62
C TYR A 102 -6.22 -14.91 7.80
N ILE A 103 -5.79 -14.65 9.03
CA ILE A 103 -4.39 -14.72 9.47
C ILE A 103 -4.35 -15.70 10.64
N GLU A 104 -3.51 -16.73 10.56
CA GLU A 104 -3.34 -17.73 11.62
C GLU A 104 -2.62 -17.10 12.82
N ARG A 105 -3.08 -17.41 14.05
CA ARG A 105 -2.50 -16.87 15.30
C ARG A 105 -2.31 -15.35 15.26
N LYS A 106 -3.36 -14.59 14.92
CA LYS A 106 -3.32 -13.12 14.76
C LYS A 106 -2.60 -12.37 15.90
N ALA A 107 -2.69 -12.88 17.13
CA ALA A 107 -2.06 -12.29 18.30
C ALA A 107 -0.52 -12.31 18.25
N ASP A 108 0.08 -13.20 17.47
CA ASP A 108 1.53 -13.34 17.32
C ASP A 108 2.10 -12.34 16.30
N TRP A 109 1.24 -11.68 15.52
CA TRP A 109 1.62 -10.82 14.41
C TRP A 109 1.35 -9.35 14.71
N THR A 110 2.37 -8.52 14.53
CA THR A 110 2.20 -7.07 14.37
C THR A 110 1.99 -6.76 12.90
N LEU A 111 0.86 -6.14 12.58
CA LEU A 111 0.56 -5.62 11.24
C LEU A 111 1.17 -4.22 11.08
N ILE A 112 2.01 -4.04 10.07
CA ILE A 112 2.49 -2.74 9.61
C ILE A 112 1.97 -2.55 8.19
N VAL A 113 1.26 -1.46 7.96
CA VAL A 113 0.79 -1.05 6.63
C VAL A 113 1.53 0.23 6.27
N ASP A 114 2.34 0.18 5.22
CA ASP A 114 3.07 1.32 4.68
C ASP A 114 2.35 1.84 3.45
N GLU A 115 2.24 3.16 3.35
CA GLU A 115 1.27 3.87 2.52
C GLU A 115 -0.19 3.50 2.86
N VAL A 116 -1.11 4.45 2.70
CA VAL A 116 -2.53 4.14 2.87
C VAL A 116 -2.94 3.24 1.70
N PRO A 117 -3.53 2.04 1.94
CA PRO A 117 -4.06 1.23 0.87
C PRO A 117 -5.04 2.09 0.05
N GLN A 118 -4.85 2.15 -1.27
CA GLN A 118 -5.81 2.86 -2.12
C GLN A 118 -7.17 2.16 -1.98
N VAL A 119 -8.07 2.78 -1.21
CA VAL A 119 -9.48 2.37 -1.08
C VAL A 119 -10.29 2.87 -2.28
N ASP A 120 -9.69 3.73 -3.11
CA ASP A 120 -10.30 4.23 -4.32
C ASP A 120 -10.40 3.11 -5.35
N CYS A 121 -11.64 2.69 -5.60
CA CYS A 121 -12.00 1.97 -6.81
C CYS A 121 -11.74 2.91 -7.99
N PHE A 122 -10.49 2.98 -8.45
CA PHE A 122 -10.15 3.74 -9.65
C PHE A 122 -10.62 2.93 -10.85
N GLN A 123 -11.89 3.13 -11.21
CA GLN A 123 -12.44 2.57 -12.42
C GLN A 123 -12.03 3.50 -13.56
N GLU A 124 -11.00 3.10 -14.31
CA GLU A 124 -10.66 3.74 -15.58
C GLU A 124 -11.80 3.48 -16.57
N LEU A 125 -12.78 4.37 -16.57
CA LEU A 125 -13.91 4.30 -17.49
C LEU A 125 -13.43 4.76 -18.88
N ARG A 126 -13.13 3.79 -19.75
CA ARG A 126 -13.03 4.06 -21.18
C ARG A 126 -14.44 4.26 -21.72
N LEU A 127 -14.83 5.52 -21.92
CA LEU A 127 -16.15 5.92 -22.41
C LEU A 127 -16.08 6.44 -23.87
N PRO A 128 -15.51 5.71 -24.84
CA PRO A 128 -15.35 6.22 -26.20
C PRO A 128 -16.71 6.56 -26.85
N GLU A 129 -17.75 5.82 -26.50
CA GLU A 129 -19.09 6.01 -27.06
C GLU A 129 -19.97 6.92 -26.18
N THR A 130 -19.77 6.92 -24.86
CA THR A 130 -20.68 7.56 -23.90
C THR A 130 -20.09 8.80 -23.22
N HIS A 131 -18.86 9.23 -23.53
CA HIS A 131 -18.28 10.44 -22.93
C HIS A 131 -19.15 11.68 -23.16
N HIS A 132 -19.86 11.74 -24.30
CA HIS A 132 -20.72 12.86 -24.68
C HIS A 132 -21.85 13.13 -23.69
N LEU A 133 -22.20 12.16 -22.84
CA LEU A 133 -23.19 12.33 -21.78
C LEU A 133 -22.64 13.12 -20.58
N ILE A 134 -21.32 13.16 -20.41
CA ILE A 134 -20.65 13.75 -19.25
C ILE A 134 -19.92 15.04 -19.64
N THR A 135 -19.25 15.05 -20.81
CA THR A 135 -18.45 16.19 -21.28
C THR A 135 -19.19 17.54 -21.24
N PRO A 136 -20.50 17.65 -21.57
CA PRO A 136 -21.22 18.93 -21.53
C PRO A 136 -21.35 19.56 -20.13
N PHE A 137 -21.21 18.76 -19.07
CA PHE A 137 -21.33 19.20 -17.67
C PHE A 137 -19.97 19.55 -17.04
N LEU A 138 -18.90 19.52 -17.83
CA LEU A 138 -17.54 19.81 -17.40
C LEU A 138 -17.03 21.05 -18.12
N ALA A 139 -16.39 21.95 -17.37
CA ALA A 139 -15.78 23.16 -17.88
C ALA A 139 -14.27 23.15 -17.58
N LEU A 140 -13.48 23.67 -18.52
CA LEU A 140 -12.04 23.84 -18.33
C LEU A 140 -11.76 25.27 -17.87
N MET A 141 -11.29 25.43 -16.64
CA MET A 141 -10.83 26.73 -16.13
C MET A 141 -9.32 26.86 -16.26
N PRO A 142 -8.79 28.01 -16.67
CA PRO A 142 -7.36 28.26 -16.66
C PRO A 142 -6.80 28.18 -15.24
N GLY A 143 -5.84 27.30 -14.99
CA GLY A 143 -5.14 27.14 -13.70
C GLY A 143 -3.79 27.87 -13.65
N GLY A 144 -3.58 28.85 -14.53
CA GLY A 144 -2.29 29.53 -14.73
C GLY A 144 -1.71 29.26 -16.13
N ALA A 145 -0.41 29.50 -16.30
CA ALA A 145 0.26 29.49 -17.61
C ALA A 145 0.51 28.10 -18.23
N SER A 146 0.33 27.01 -17.48
CA SER A 146 0.78 25.67 -17.90
C SER A 146 -0.23 24.54 -17.72
N TYR A 147 -1.37 24.78 -17.08
CA TYR A 147 -2.41 23.75 -16.92
C TYR A 147 -3.80 24.36 -16.79
N GLY A 148 -4.81 23.59 -17.23
CA GLY A 148 -6.22 23.87 -17.00
C GLY A 148 -6.77 22.92 -15.93
N ARG A 149 -7.67 23.43 -15.09
CA ARG A 149 -8.43 22.65 -14.11
C ARG A 149 -9.78 22.30 -14.71
N LEU A 150 -10.14 21.03 -14.72
CA LEU A 150 -11.51 20.61 -15.02
C LEU A 150 -12.38 20.83 -13.78
N VAL A 151 -13.50 21.52 -13.94
CA VAL A 151 -14.51 21.75 -12.90
C VAL A 151 -15.89 21.41 -13.46
N THR A 152 -16.92 21.35 -12.62
CA THR A 152 -18.29 21.25 -13.14
C THR A 152 -18.71 22.57 -13.78
N SER A 153 -19.62 22.53 -14.74
CA SER A 153 -20.15 23.75 -15.36
C SER A 153 -20.82 24.67 -14.33
N GLU A 154 -21.42 24.11 -13.28
CA GLU A 154 -22.01 24.88 -12.16
C GLU A 154 -20.93 25.61 -11.34
N ASP A 155 -19.84 24.92 -10.98
CA ASP A 155 -18.72 25.51 -10.25
C ASP A 155 -18.02 26.61 -11.06
N ALA A 156 -17.94 26.46 -12.39
CA ALA A 156 -17.37 27.48 -13.27
C ALA A 156 -18.23 28.75 -13.31
N ILE A 157 -19.55 28.61 -13.26
CA ILE A 157 -20.49 29.75 -13.21
C ILE A 157 -20.35 30.48 -11.87
N ALA A 158 -20.34 29.74 -10.75
CA ALA A 158 -20.18 30.32 -9.41
C ALA A 158 -18.84 31.07 -9.27
N ALA A 159 -17.74 30.51 -9.78
CA ALA A 159 -16.43 31.15 -9.74
C ALA A 159 -16.32 32.44 -10.59
N GLN A 160 -17.16 32.58 -11.62
CA GLN A 160 -17.24 33.82 -12.43
C GLN A 160 -18.07 34.91 -11.76
N GLU A 161 -19.07 34.55 -10.95
CA GLU A 161 -19.87 35.49 -10.18
C GLU A 161 -19.09 36.06 -8.99
N ASP A 162 -18.29 35.25 -8.31
CA ASP A 162 -17.43 35.70 -7.20
C ASP A 162 -16.28 36.62 -7.65
N ALA A 163 -15.93 36.60 -8.94
CA ALA A 163 -14.87 37.43 -9.52
C ALA A 163 -15.36 38.81 -10.03
N ARG A 164 -16.65 39.11 -9.88
CA ARG A 164 -17.32 40.31 -10.41
C ARG A 164 -17.67 41.30 -9.31
#